data_AF-A0A7V2TZ11-F1
#
_entry.id   AF-A0A7V2TZ11-F1
#
_cell.length_a   1.000
_cell.length_b   1.000
_cell.length_c   1.000
_cell.angle_alpha   90.00
_cell.angle_beta   90.00
_cell.angle_gamma   90.00
#
_symmetry.space_group_name_H-M   'P 1'
#
loop_
_entity.id
_entity.type
_entity.pdbx_description
1 polymer ?
#
loop_
_entity_poly.entity_id
_entity_poly.type
_entity_poly.pdbx_seq_one_letter_code
_entity_poly.pdbx_strand_id
1 'polypeptide(L)'
;MNAWLEKAFHLGVHGRWNLRSPSFDPSRIRRILAVRNDNVGDVLCCTPAIRALRKAFPRAYLAALVVGYSRDAITGNPDLDEVFIYEKAKHRPDRSRIVSLGKQWGVE
;
A
#
# COMPACT_ATOMS: atom_id res chain seq x y z
N MET A 1 -2.46 44.28 -15.53
CA MET A 1 -2.49 43.29 -14.43
C MET A 1 -1.13 42.63 -14.41
N ASN A 2 -0.33 42.95 -13.39
CA ASN A 2 1.11 43.07 -13.56
C ASN A 2 1.84 41.77 -13.18
N ALA A 3 2.82 41.37 -14.00
CA ALA A 3 3.66 40.16 -13.87
C ALA A 3 4.35 39.99 -12.50
N TRP A 4 4.36 41.05 -11.68
CA TRP A 4 4.81 41.03 -10.29
C TRP A 4 3.90 40.23 -9.36
N LEU A 5 2.58 40.20 -9.60
CA LEU A 5 1.64 39.43 -8.80
C LEU A 5 1.74 37.92 -9.07
N GLU A 6 1.97 37.50 -10.32
CA GLU A 6 2.23 36.09 -10.64
C GLU A 6 3.55 35.60 -10.03
N LYS A 7 4.64 36.38 -10.12
CA LYS A 7 5.91 36.02 -9.48
C LYS A 7 5.79 35.95 -7.96
N ALA A 8 5.05 36.87 -7.34
CA ALA A 8 4.80 36.84 -5.90
C ALA A 8 3.93 35.64 -5.48
N PHE A 9 2.93 35.27 -6.30
CA PHE A 9 2.10 34.08 -6.07
C PHE A 9 2.92 32.78 -6.19
N HIS A 10 3.82 32.71 -7.18
CA HIS A 10 4.76 31.59 -7.30
C HIS A 10 5.80 31.56 -6.16
N LEU A 11 6.33 32.71 -5.71
CA LEU A 11 7.25 32.75 -4.57
C LEU A 11 6.58 32.42 -3.22
N GLY A 12 5.31 32.79 -3.04
CA GLY A 12 4.59 32.63 -1.77
C GLY A 12 4.02 31.22 -1.53
N VAL A 13 3.72 30.47 -2.60
CA VAL A 13 3.14 29.11 -2.49
C VAL A 13 4.19 28.01 -2.74
N HIS A 14 5.28 28.31 -3.44
CA HIS A 14 6.41 27.38 -3.67
C HIS A 14 7.63 27.72 -2.80
N GLY A 15 7.40 28.11 -1.54
CA GLY A 15 8.46 28.24 -0.55
C GLY A 15 9.24 26.93 -0.42
N ARG A 16 10.36 26.83 -1.16
CA ARG A 16 11.47 25.90 -0.95
C ARG A 16 11.06 24.48 -0.54
N TRP A 17 10.32 23.77 -1.40
CA TRP A 17 10.50 22.33 -1.45
C TRP A 17 11.93 22.12 -1.95
N ASN A 18 12.83 21.76 -1.05
CA ASN A 18 14.16 21.32 -1.41
C ASN A 18 14.00 20.05 -2.24
N LEU A 19 13.85 20.19 -3.56
CA LEU A 19 13.55 19.13 -4.53
C LEU A 19 14.67 18.08 -4.67
N ARG A 20 15.68 18.11 -3.81
CA ARG A 20 16.61 17.02 -3.62
C ARG A 20 16.09 16.07 -2.54
N SER A 21 14.89 15.52 -2.75
CA SER A 21 14.61 14.22 -2.13
C SER A 21 15.73 13.28 -2.59
N PRO A 22 16.42 12.57 -1.68
CA PRO A 22 17.42 11.60 -2.10
C PRO A 22 16.79 10.68 -3.16
N SER A 23 17.52 10.38 -4.22
CA SER A 23 16.99 9.56 -5.32
C SER A 23 16.42 8.27 -4.73
N PHE A 24 15.18 7.96 -5.05
CA PHE A 24 14.52 6.75 -4.57
C PHE A 24 15.29 5.53 -5.08
N ASP A 25 15.83 4.73 -4.17
CA ASP A 25 16.47 3.45 -4.49
C ASP A 25 15.51 2.31 -4.12
N PRO A 26 14.87 1.65 -5.11
CA PRO A 26 13.98 0.52 -4.87
C PRO A 26 14.65 -0.63 -4.13
N SER A 27 15.97 -0.76 -4.25
CA SER A 27 16.76 -1.85 -3.68
C SER A 27 16.78 -1.84 -2.15
N ARG A 28 16.51 -0.69 -1.53
CA ARG A 28 16.43 -0.48 -0.07
C ARG A 28 15.08 -0.87 0.51
N ILE A 29 14.05 -1.01 -0.31
CA ILE A 29 12.73 -1.42 0.16
C ILE A 29 12.73 -2.92 0.40
N ARG A 30 12.41 -3.32 1.63
CA ARG A 30 12.46 -4.73 2.07
C ARG A 30 11.09 -5.37 2.23
N ARG A 31 10.06 -4.59 2.56
CA ARG A 31 8.70 -5.06 2.81
C ARG A 31 7.68 -4.07 2.28
N ILE A 32 6.63 -4.58 1.64
CA ILE A 32 5.53 -3.82 1.08
C ILE A 32 4.23 -4.54 1.48
N LEU A 33 3.26 -3.78 1.98
CA LEU A 33 1.92 -4.27 2.27
C LEU A 33 0.91 -3.52 1.41
N ALA A 34 0.25 -4.22 0.49
CA ALA A 34 -0.87 -3.69 -0.28
C ALA A 34 -2.17 -3.89 0.50
N VAL A 35 -2.76 -2.81 1.00
CA VAL A 35 -3.99 -2.88 1.81
C VAL A 35 -5.21 -2.62 0.93
N ARG A 36 -6.12 -3.60 0.83
CA ARG A 36 -7.39 -3.50 0.08
C ARG A 36 -8.52 -4.21 0.83
N ASN A 37 -9.22 -3.45 1.67
CA ASN A 37 -10.31 -3.93 2.53
C ASN A 37 -11.72 -3.75 1.92
N ASP A 38 -11.79 -3.62 0.60
CA ASP A 38 -12.98 -3.31 -0.17
C ASP A 38 -13.59 -4.54 -0.83
N ASN A 39 -14.44 -4.32 -1.84
CA ASN A 39 -15.14 -5.38 -2.53
C ASN A 39 -14.20 -6.19 -3.43
N VAL A 40 -14.68 -7.36 -3.84
CA VAL A 40 -13.92 -8.28 -4.68
C VAL A 40 -13.41 -7.63 -5.96
N GLY A 41 -14.21 -6.76 -6.58
CA GLY A 41 -13.84 -6.02 -7.78
C GLY A 41 -12.64 -5.09 -7.57
N ASP A 42 -12.58 -4.41 -6.43
CA ASP A 42 -11.47 -3.50 -6.11
C ASP A 42 -10.15 -4.26 -5.93
N VAL A 43 -10.21 -5.45 -5.32
CA VAL A 43 -9.05 -6.34 -5.17
C VAL A 43 -8.54 -6.80 -6.53
N LEU A 44 -9.43 -7.22 -7.43
CA LEU A 44 -9.07 -7.64 -8.79
C LEU A 44 -8.42 -6.50 -9.59
N CYS A 45 -8.98 -5.30 -9.51
CA CYS A 45 -8.44 -4.11 -10.16
C CYS A 45 -7.05 -3.72 -9.64
N CYS A 46 -6.64 -4.20 -8.46
CA CYS A 46 -5.30 -3.97 -7.92
C CYS A 46 -4.25 -4.98 -8.40
N THR A 47 -4.65 -6.11 -9.00
CA THR A 47 -3.70 -7.14 -9.46
C THR A 47 -2.65 -6.62 -10.45
N PRO A 48 -2.94 -5.71 -11.42
CA PRO A 48 -1.92 -5.18 -12.30
C PRO A 48 -0.92 -4.28 -11.55
N ALA A 49 -1.38 -3.56 -10.53
CA ALA A 49 -0.52 -2.74 -9.68
C ALA A 49 0.39 -3.61 -8.81
N ILE A 50 -0.12 -4.71 -8.25
CA ILE A 50 0.67 -5.69 -7.50
C ILE A 50 1.77 -6.29 -8.38
N ARG A 51 1.45 -6.67 -9.62
CA ARG A 51 2.44 -7.15 -10.59
C ARG A 51 3.51 -6.10 -10.91
N ALA A 52 3.13 -4.83 -11.04
CA ALA A 52 4.08 -3.74 -11.24
C ALA A 52 5.01 -3.57 -10.03
N LEU A 53 4.48 -3.68 -8.80
CA LEU A 53 5.26 -3.66 -7.57
C LEU A 53 6.25 -4.81 -7.52
N ARG A 54 5.83 -6.05 -7.83
CA ARG A 54 6.76 -7.20 -7.89
C ARG A 54 7.91 -6.95 -8.85
N LYS A 55 7.63 -6.40 -10.04
CA LYS A 55 8.68 -6.07 -11.03
C LYS A 55 9.61 -4.96 -10.56
N ALA A 56 9.09 -3.93 -9.90
CA ALA A 56 9.88 -2.80 -9.41
C ALA A 56 10.69 -3.15 -8.16
N PHE A 57 10.19 -4.07 -7.33
CA PHE A 57 10.77 -4.47 -6.05
C PHE A 57 10.95 -5.99 -5.96
N PRO A 58 11.75 -6.61 -6.84
CA PRO A 58 11.82 -8.07 -6.96
C PRO A 58 12.35 -8.77 -5.69
N ARG A 59 13.12 -8.06 -4.86
CA ARG A 59 13.69 -8.58 -3.60
C ARG A 59 12.88 -8.22 -2.36
N ALA A 60 11.85 -7.38 -2.49
CA ALA A 60 11.01 -7.02 -1.36
C ALA A 60 10.02 -8.15 -1.09
N TYR A 61 9.75 -8.39 0.20
CA TYR A 61 8.59 -9.16 0.60
C TYR A 61 7.33 -8.33 0.34
N LEU A 62 6.41 -8.83 -0.48
CA LEU A 62 5.20 -8.14 -0.90
C LEU A 62 3.99 -8.97 -0.49
N ALA A 63 3.20 -8.43 0.42
CA ALA A 63 1.97 -9.05 0.88
C ALA A 63 0.75 -8.20 0.58
N ALA A 64 -0.43 -8.82 0.57
CA ALA A 64 -1.71 -8.12 0.51
C ALA A 64 -2.49 -8.31 1.81
N LEU A 65 -3.18 -7.27 2.27
CA LEU A 65 -4.19 -7.36 3.34
C LEU A 65 -5.56 -7.15 2.70
N VAL A 66 -6.42 -8.17 2.77
CA VAL A 66 -7.76 -8.14 2.18
C VAL A 66 -8.83 -8.55 3.17
N VAL A 67 -10.08 -8.17 2.90
CA VAL A 67 -11.22 -8.65 3.68
C VAL A 67 -11.52 -10.12 3.38
N GLY A 68 -11.98 -10.87 4.39
CA GLY A 68 -12.21 -12.32 4.29
C GLY A 68 -13.04 -12.77 3.08
N TYR A 69 -14.12 -12.08 2.73
CA TYR A 69 -14.96 -12.46 1.59
C TYR A 69 -14.29 -12.20 0.22
N SER A 70 -13.24 -11.38 0.15
CA SER A 70 -12.48 -11.09 -1.07
C SER A 70 -11.19 -11.92 -1.16
N ARG A 71 -10.92 -12.80 -0.18
CA ARG A 71 -9.71 -13.63 -0.10
C ARG A 71 -9.43 -14.39 -1.39
N ASP A 72 -10.46 -15.05 -1.92
CA ASP A 72 -10.29 -15.98 -3.03
C ASP A 72 -9.95 -15.27 -4.35
N ALA A 73 -10.23 -13.97 -4.46
CA ALA A 73 -9.87 -13.18 -5.63
C ALA A 73 -8.37 -12.90 -5.76
N ILE A 74 -7.59 -13.07 -4.69
CA ILE A 74 -6.15 -12.77 -4.68
C ILE A 74 -5.30 -13.96 -4.21
N THR A 75 -5.92 -15.00 -3.65
CA THR A 75 -5.22 -16.20 -3.22
C THR A 75 -4.56 -16.91 -4.41
N GLY A 76 -3.29 -17.30 -4.26
CA GLY A 76 -2.51 -17.94 -5.33
C GLY A 76 -1.93 -16.97 -6.36
N ASN A 77 -2.04 -15.65 -6.16
CA ASN A 77 -1.37 -14.68 -7.01
C ASN A 77 0.16 -14.85 -6.89
N PRO A 78 0.89 -15.17 -7.98
CA PRO A 78 2.32 -15.46 -7.95
C PRO A 78 3.19 -14.23 -7.67
N ASP A 79 2.63 -13.02 -7.77
CA ASP A 79 3.36 -11.79 -7.48
C ASP A 79 3.43 -11.48 -5.97
N LEU A 80 2.61 -12.15 -5.15
CA LEU A 80 2.56 -11.97 -3.69
C LEU A 80 3.29 -13.08 -2.96
N ASP A 81 3.98 -12.72 -1.88
CA ASP A 81 4.57 -13.68 -0.95
C ASP A 81 3.53 -14.18 0.07
N GLU A 82 2.58 -13.31 0.47
CA GLU A 82 1.57 -13.65 1.47
C GLU A 82 0.27 -12.85 1.30
N VAL A 83 -0.84 -13.43 1.76
CA VAL A 83 -2.16 -12.78 1.82
C VAL A 83 -2.67 -12.84 3.25
N PHE A 84 -2.76 -11.67 3.89
CA PHE A 84 -3.37 -11.49 5.20
C PHE A 84 -4.86 -11.24 5.06
N ILE A 85 -5.62 -11.83 5.98
CA ILE A 85 -7.07 -11.72 6.01
C ILE A 85 -7.49 -10.84 7.18
N TYR A 86 -8.18 -9.76 6.85
CA TYR A 86 -8.88 -8.92 7.80
C TYR A 86 -10.35 -9.33 7.90
N GLU A 87 -10.78 -9.73 9.09
CA GLU A 87 -12.20 -9.94 9.38
C GLU A 87 -12.80 -8.67 10.00
N LYS A 88 -13.80 -8.10 9.32
CA LYS A 88 -14.60 -6.98 9.83
C LYS A 88 -15.37 -7.46 11.07
N ALA A 89 -15.36 -6.66 12.15
CA ALA A 89 -15.96 -7.01 13.44
C ALA A 89 -17.45 -7.41 13.37
N LYS A 90 -18.19 -6.90 12.38
CA LYS A 90 -19.62 -7.18 12.15
C LYS A 90 -19.92 -8.56 11.55
N HIS A 91 -18.91 -9.32 11.12
CA HIS A 91 -19.07 -10.68 10.57
C HIS A 91 -18.51 -11.77 11.49
N ARG A 92 -18.27 -11.44 12.76
CA ARG A 92 -17.69 -12.35 13.74
C ARG A 92 -18.78 -13.03 14.59
N PRO A 93 -18.87 -14.38 14.61
CA PRO A 93 -19.65 -15.09 15.62
C PRO A 93 -18.95 -15.13 16.99
N ASP A 94 -17.62 -14.99 17.04
CA ASP A 94 -16.83 -14.84 18.29
C ASP A 94 -15.84 -13.67 18.20
N ARG A 95 -15.63 -12.96 19.32
CA ARG A 95 -14.84 -11.72 19.40
C ARG A 95 -13.33 -11.93 19.55
N SER A 96 -12.76 -13.07 19.15
CA SER A 96 -11.38 -13.41 19.50
C SER A 96 -10.54 -13.86 18.31
N ARG A 97 -10.11 -12.89 17.49
CA ARG A 97 -8.85 -12.94 16.71
C ARG A 97 -8.62 -11.63 15.96
N ILE A 98 -8.25 -10.59 16.72
CA ILE A 98 -7.28 -9.64 16.19
C ILE A 98 -5.95 -10.37 16.31
N VAL A 99 -5.54 -11.10 15.26
CA VAL A 99 -4.11 -11.35 15.10
C VAL A 99 -3.54 -9.98 14.78
N SER A 100 -2.96 -9.37 15.80
CA SER A 100 -2.29 -8.09 15.72
C SER A 100 -1.24 -8.17 14.63
N LEU A 101 -1.50 -7.51 13.50
CA LEU A 101 -0.55 -7.38 12.39
C LEU A 101 0.86 -7.00 12.88
N GLY A 102 0.96 -6.20 13.95
CA GLY A 102 2.23 -5.87 14.61
C GLY A 102 3.03 -7.08 15.13
N LYS A 103 2.36 -8.08 15.74
CA LYS A 103 3.01 -9.33 16.18
C LYS A 103 3.46 -10.20 15.01
N GLN A 104 2.72 -10.19 13.91
CA GLN A 104 3.04 -11.01 12.73
C GLN A 104 4.09 -10.35 11.82
N TRP A 105 4.23 -9.01 11.86
CA TRP A 105 5.19 -8.23 11.07
C TRP A 105 6.48 -7.85 11.82
N GLY A 106 6.63 -8.27 13.08
CA GLY A 106 7.82 -8.02 13.89
C GLY A 106 8.05 -6.52 14.15
N VAL A 107 6.96 -5.76 14.31
CA VAL A 107 7.00 -4.34 14.68
C VAL A 107 6.50 -4.25 16.12
N GLU A 108 7.39 -4.54 17.07
CA GLU A 108 7.29 -4.09 18.48
C GLU A 108 8.36 -3.02 18.73
#